data_AF-A0A9D6K3S5-F1
#
_entry.id   AF-A0A9D6K3S5-F1
#
_cell.length_a   1.000
_cell.length_b   1.000
_cell.length_c   1.000
_cell.angle_alpha   90.00
_cell.angle_beta   90.00
_cell.angle_gamma   90.00
#
_symmetry.space_group_name_H-M   'P 1'
#
loop_
_entity.id
_entity.type
_entity.pdbx_description
1 polymer ?
#
loop_
_entity_poly.entity_id
_entity_poly.type
_entity_poly.pdbx_seq_one_letter_code
_entity_poly.pdbx_strand_id
1 'polypeptide(L)'
;MISPQTLERYQTFLSSPSAQAWKRFGLQKRSGVAAPLFSLYSKQSTGIGEIPDLKMLMNWCVSTGMSLIELLPMNDVGFDFRPYDAQSTFALEPMYLSLDQLPDVDLKPFKSKIDDLRRRFPAGTPQVNYGIKKGKLNLLRQIFDRQKERKKKPQEKSFSDFMNQNNFWLEDYSLFKVLKENLDQSGWESWPDEFRGRNPAALQAFKQSHGPDIEFQKWLQWQLFEQFRSVKQEANSKKIYLMGDLPFLVSRDSADVWSHQDYFKLHLSSGAPPDMYFASGQRWGMPPYNWPAIESHGYDYLIQKLKYAENFYDLFRIDHVVGVFRVWTIALTEPQESGGLHGVFDPPDEKVWEEHGRKILKVMVENTAMLPCAEDLGTVPPCSYRVLEEFGIPGMEIQRWAKDWGKTYDFTKPEAYRHNSVAMLSTHDSSSFNGWWEFEAGTVDAALFKRKCESRGITFEDTKNSLFDPEKSFHGRLRWREEIDSVQKLVMILKRPEHEIADLIDLYLGSWHEKNKFWKFLELPGPFKEKSSLQLVKKALLKASQTASIFSVQLLQDWLSLDPSFAVDSWQFRINVPGSMDERNWSARIPKSLEEMKKLSINHEIRTINTQANRHSEAEGRRI
;
A
#
# COMPACT_ATOMS: atom_id res chain seq x y z
N MET A 1 -23.64 -19.21 -14.32
CA MET A 1 -22.69 -20.34 -14.49
C MET A 1 -21.49 -19.83 -15.27
N ILE A 2 -20.28 -20.06 -14.76
CA ILE A 2 -19.02 -19.67 -15.42
C ILE A 2 -18.86 -20.57 -16.67
N SER A 3 -18.47 -20.00 -17.81
CA SER A 3 -18.29 -20.82 -19.03
C SER A 3 -17.18 -21.87 -18.83
N PRO A 4 -17.24 -23.05 -19.47
CA PRO A 4 -16.19 -24.06 -19.37
C PRO A 4 -14.78 -23.53 -19.71
N GLN A 5 -14.67 -22.66 -20.72
CA GLN A 5 -13.42 -21.98 -21.11
C GLN A 5 -12.89 -21.03 -20.05
N THR A 6 -13.78 -20.39 -19.28
CA THR A 6 -13.39 -19.51 -18.16
C THR A 6 -12.93 -20.32 -16.95
N LEU A 7 -13.49 -21.51 -16.73
CA LEU A 7 -13.03 -22.41 -15.64
C LEU A 7 -11.63 -22.94 -15.94
N GLU A 8 -11.35 -23.33 -17.18
CA GLU A 8 -10.05 -23.83 -17.64
C GLU A 8 -8.90 -22.82 -17.42
N ARG A 9 -9.17 -21.52 -17.58
CA ARG A 9 -8.16 -20.47 -17.33
C ARG A 9 -7.72 -20.40 -15.88
N TYR A 10 -8.62 -20.44 -14.91
CA TYR A 10 -8.23 -20.39 -13.50
C TYR A 10 -7.60 -21.70 -13.01
N GLN A 11 -7.85 -22.84 -13.67
CA GLN A 11 -7.22 -24.11 -13.30
C GLN A 11 -5.70 -24.08 -13.44
N THR A 12 -5.16 -23.23 -14.33
CA THR A 12 -3.71 -23.00 -14.47
C THR A 12 -3.03 -22.62 -13.16
N PHE A 13 -3.75 -21.96 -12.25
CA PHE A 13 -3.22 -21.59 -10.93
C PHE A 13 -2.86 -22.82 -10.09
N LEU A 14 -3.59 -23.93 -10.26
CA LEU A 14 -3.35 -25.18 -9.53
C LEU A 14 -2.16 -26.00 -10.05
N SER A 15 -1.61 -25.62 -11.20
CA SER A 15 -0.36 -26.14 -11.76
C SER A 15 0.83 -25.18 -11.64
N SER A 16 0.60 -23.96 -11.14
CA SER A 16 1.66 -22.96 -10.97
C SER A 16 2.56 -23.26 -9.76
N PRO A 17 3.76 -22.64 -9.67
CA PRO A 17 4.54 -22.56 -8.42
C PRO A 17 3.73 -22.15 -7.19
N SER A 18 2.73 -21.27 -7.32
CA SER A 18 1.84 -20.86 -6.22
C SER A 18 0.67 -21.83 -5.95
N ALA A 19 0.68 -23.03 -6.57
CA ALA A 19 -0.46 -23.95 -6.53
C ALA A 19 -0.89 -24.36 -5.12
N GLN A 20 0.04 -24.49 -4.17
CA GLN A 20 -0.32 -24.84 -2.79
C GLN A 20 -1.15 -23.74 -2.12
N ALA A 21 -0.79 -22.48 -2.32
CA ALA A 21 -1.57 -21.35 -1.84
C ALA A 21 -2.96 -21.32 -2.52
N TRP A 22 -3.02 -21.55 -3.84
CA TRP A 22 -4.29 -21.60 -4.59
C TRP A 22 -5.20 -22.75 -4.20
N LYS A 23 -4.66 -23.94 -3.89
CA LYS A 23 -5.46 -25.07 -3.39
C LYS A 23 -6.15 -24.72 -2.06
N ARG A 24 -5.47 -23.97 -1.19
CA ARG A 24 -6.04 -23.50 0.08
C ARG A 24 -7.06 -22.37 -0.13
N PHE A 25 -6.72 -21.41 -0.99
CA PHE A 25 -7.50 -20.19 -1.17
C PHE A 25 -8.76 -20.39 -2.06
N GLY A 26 -8.65 -21.32 -3.01
CA GLY A 26 -9.64 -21.64 -4.02
C GLY A 26 -9.60 -20.73 -5.25
N LEU A 27 -10.26 -21.15 -6.32
CA LEU A 27 -10.36 -20.44 -7.60
C LEU A 27 -11.62 -19.57 -7.72
N GLN A 28 -12.25 -19.25 -6.59
CA GLN A 28 -13.43 -18.40 -6.57
C GLN A 28 -13.03 -16.95 -6.80
N LYS A 29 -13.73 -16.25 -7.70
CA LYS A 29 -13.60 -14.80 -7.80
C LYS A 29 -14.07 -14.14 -6.50
N ARG A 30 -13.26 -13.24 -5.94
CA ARG A 30 -13.59 -12.56 -4.68
C ARG A 30 -13.65 -11.05 -4.85
N SER A 31 -14.41 -10.41 -3.98
CA SER A 31 -14.36 -8.97 -3.77
C SER A 31 -13.81 -8.64 -2.38
N GLY A 32 -13.22 -7.45 -2.28
CA GLY A 32 -12.64 -6.96 -1.05
C GLY A 32 -12.59 -5.44 -0.94
N VAL A 33 -12.04 -5.00 0.18
CA VAL A 33 -11.80 -3.60 0.50
C VAL A 33 -10.33 -3.39 0.85
N ALA A 34 -9.73 -2.35 0.28
CA ALA A 34 -8.44 -1.82 0.73
C ALA A 34 -8.70 -0.72 1.77
N ALA A 35 -8.21 -0.92 3.00
CA ALA A 35 -8.49 -0.08 4.16
C ALA A 35 -7.20 0.17 4.96
N PRO A 36 -6.61 1.36 4.86
CA PRO A 36 -5.51 1.75 5.75
C PRO A 36 -6.02 1.78 7.20
N LEU A 37 -5.36 1.05 8.11
CA LEU A 37 -5.86 0.95 9.49
C LEU A 37 -5.85 2.31 10.19
N PHE A 38 -4.86 3.16 9.94
CA PHE A 38 -4.82 4.52 10.48
C PHE A 38 -6.04 5.37 10.12
N SER A 39 -6.68 5.08 8.98
CA SER A 39 -7.87 5.78 8.50
C SER A 39 -9.15 5.31 9.16
N LEU A 40 -9.14 4.19 9.88
CA LEU A 40 -10.32 3.64 10.56
C LEU A 40 -10.43 4.16 11.99
N TYR A 41 -11.62 3.99 12.59
CA TYR A 41 -11.82 4.10 14.02
C TYR A 41 -13.18 3.50 14.44
N SER A 42 -13.25 3.07 15.69
CA SER A 42 -14.47 2.77 16.44
C SER A 42 -14.64 3.79 17.57
N LYS A 43 -15.71 3.65 18.35
CA LYS A 43 -15.88 4.46 19.57
C LYS A 43 -14.90 4.10 20.68
N GLN A 44 -14.20 2.97 20.57
CA GLN A 44 -13.21 2.51 21.55
C GLN A 44 -11.77 2.91 21.18
N SER A 45 -11.52 3.20 19.91
CA SER A 45 -10.20 3.60 19.41
C SER A 45 -9.60 4.76 20.18
N THR A 46 -8.30 4.67 20.46
CA THR A 46 -7.57 5.75 21.13
C THR A 46 -6.75 6.52 20.11
N GLY A 47 -7.37 7.54 19.50
CA GLY A 47 -6.76 8.50 18.59
C GLY A 47 -6.49 8.04 17.16
N ILE A 48 -6.53 6.75 16.87
CA ILE A 48 -6.25 6.12 15.57
C ILE A 48 -6.93 4.75 15.52
N GLY A 49 -7.20 4.19 14.35
CA GLY A 49 -7.64 2.80 14.22
C GLY A 49 -6.62 1.84 14.83
N GLU A 50 -7.10 0.86 15.58
CA GLU A 50 -6.30 -0.12 16.32
C GLU A 50 -6.56 -1.52 15.79
N ILE A 51 -5.63 -2.46 16.00
CA ILE A 51 -5.73 -3.83 15.49
C ILE A 51 -7.12 -4.48 15.76
N PRO A 52 -7.71 -4.38 16.97
CA PRO A 52 -9.04 -4.96 17.22
C PRO A 52 -10.18 -4.34 16.42
N ASP A 53 -10.05 -3.10 15.91
CA ASP A 53 -11.06 -2.45 15.08
C ASP A 53 -11.29 -3.22 13.77
N LEU A 54 -10.27 -3.96 13.29
CA LEU A 54 -10.40 -4.86 12.14
C LEU A 54 -11.53 -5.88 12.33
N LYS A 55 -11.87 -6.28 13.57
CA LYS A 55 -13.01 -7.17 13.85
C LYS A 55 -14.34 -6.58 13.42
N MET A 56 -14.50 -5.27 13.56
CA MET A 56 -15.69 -4.58 13.09
C MET A 56 -15.70 -4.41 11.57
N LEU A 57 -14.54 -4.13 10.96
CA LEU A 57 -14.40 -4.08 9.51
C LEU A 57 -14.71 -5.45 8.87
N MET A 58 -14.24 -6.55 9.47
CA MET A 58 -14.57 -7.91 9.04
C MET A 58 -16.07 -8.17 9.07
N ASN A 59 -16.76 -7.75 10.14
CA ASN A 59 -18.22 -7.88 10.22
C ASN A 59 -18.94 -7.07 9.13
N TRP A 60 -18.41 -5.89 8.78
CA TRP A 60 -18.93 -5.10 7.67
C TRP A 60 -18.70 -5.79 6.32
N CYS A 61 -17.52 -6.37 6.09
CA CYS A 61 -17.22 -7.16 4.89
C CYS A 61 -18.19 -8.34 4.72
N VAL A 62 -18.44 -9.10 5.79
CA VAL A 62 -19.44 -10.19 5.77
C VAL A 62 -20.82 -9.65 5.37
N SER A 63 -21.27 -8.54 5.97
CA SER A 63 -22.60 -7.97 5.67
C SER A 63 -22.75 -7.47 4.23
N THR A 64 -21.65 -7.13 3.58
CA THR A 64 -21.58 -6.62 2.20
C THR A 64 -21.18 -7.70 1.19
N GLY A 65 -20.99 -8.95 1.64
CA GLY A 65 -20.63 -10.10 0.79
C GLY A 65 -19.17 -10.13 0.34
N MET A 66 -18.30 -9.31 0.91
CA MET A 66 -16.86 -9.29 0.64
C MET A 66 -16.13 -10.34 1.47
N SER A 67 -14.99 -10.84 0.96
CA SER A 67 -14.16 -11.83 1.66
C SER A 67 -12.68 -11.49 1.71
N LEU A 68 -12.29 -10.28 1.31
CA LEU A 68 -10.91 -9.80 1.32
C LEU A 68 -10.82 -8.44 2.00
N ILE A 69 -9.81 -8.28 2.86
CA ILE A 69 -9.40 -6.99 3.42
C ILE A 69 -7.92 -6.82 3.10
N GLU A 70 -7.58 -5.80 2.31
CA GLU A 70 -6.22 -5.36 2.08
C GLU A 70 -5.86 -4.23 3.05
N LEU A 71 -4.74 -4.39 3.75
CA LEU A 71 -4.18 -3.41 4.68
C LEU A 71 -2.92 -2.82 4.07
N LEU A 72 -2.66 -1.54 4.33
CA LEU A 72 -1.35 -0.95 4.08
C LEU A 72 -0.30 -1.51 5.05
N PRO A 73 1.01 -1.24 4.86
CA PRO A 73 2.05 -1.74 5.74
C PRO A 73 1.76 -1.42 7.22
N MET A 74 1.99 -2.41 8.07
CA MET A 74 1.65 -2.39 9.50
C MET A 74 2.88 -2.18 10.40
N ASN A 75 4.02 -1.89 9.78
CA ASN A 75 5.32 -1.87 10.42
C ASN A 75 5.62 -0.56 11.15
N ASP A 76 6.49 -0.60 12.17
CA ASP A 76 6.95 0.60 12.89
C ASP A 76 7.79 1.52 11.97
N VAL A 77 7.41 2.80 11.90
CA VAL A 77 8.01 3.82 11.00
C VAL A 77 8.63 5.00 11.78
N GLY A 78 8.85 4.87 13.08
CA GLY A 78 9.33 6.00 13.90
C GLY A 78 8.25 7.07 14.13
N PHE A 79 8.63 8.34 14.33
CA PHE A 79 7.66 9.40 14.66
C PHE A 79 7.14 10.20 13.45
N ASP A 80 7.82 10.09 12.29
CA ASP A 80 7.38 10.67 11.01
C ASP A 80 6.63 9.58 10.23
N PHE A 81 5.30 9.54 10.38
CA PHE A 81 4.52 8.40 9.95
C PHE A 81 4.41 8.30 8.43
N ARG A 82 5.14 7.35 7.84
CA ARG A 82 5.05 6.95 6.43
C ARG A 82 5.10 5.43 6.34
N PRO A 83 3.98 4.72 6.06
CA PRO A 83 3.91 3.26 6.13
C PRO A 83 4.99 2.50 5.35
N TYR A 84 5.50 3.08 4.26
CA TYR A 84 6.52 2.48 3.40
C TYR A 84 7.97 2.79 3.81
N ASP A 85 8.18 3.57 4.87
CA ASP A 85 9.49 3.95 5.41
C ASP A 85 9.73 3.27 6.77
N ALA A 86 9.60 1.94 6.79
CA ALA A 86 9.63 1.17 8.03
C ALA A 86 11.04 1.11 8.65
N GLN A 87 11.12 1.29 9.97
CA GLN A 87 12.30 1.05 10.80
C GLN A 87 12.57 -0.44 11.04
N SER A 88 11.63 -1.31 10.67
CA SER A 88 11.88 -2.74 10.53
C SER A 88 10.85 -3.40 9.63
N THR A 89 11.26 -4.38 8.81
CA THR A 89 10.29 -5.17 8.02
C THR A 89 9.47 -6.13 8.88
N PHE A 90 9.83 -6.33 10.14
CA PHE A 90 9.19 -7.26 11.08
C PHE A 90 8.33 -6.52 12.11
N ALA A 91 8.90 -5.53 12.80
CA ALA A 91 8.25 -4.90 13.94
C ALA A 91 6.94 -4.21 13.56
N LEU A 92 5.89 -4.41 14.36
CA LEU A 92 4.57 -3.80 14.19
C LEU A 92 4.54 -2.39 14.80
N GLU A 93 3.75 -1.50 14.21
CA GLU A 93 3.58 -0.11 14.65
C GLU A 93 2.87 -0.01 16.02
N PRO A 94 3.54 0.54 17.06
CA PRO A 94 2.96 0.69 18.40
C PRO A 94 1.65 1.46 18.48
N MET A 95 1.40 2.41 17.58
CA MET A 95 0.14 3.15 17.55
C MET A 95 -1.09 2.26 17.32
N TYR A 96 -0.93 1.11 16.68
CA TYR A 96 -2.04 0.20 16.41
C TYR A 96 -2.40 -0.72 17.58
N LEU A 97 -1.61 -0.71 18.67
CA LEU A 97 -1.95 -1.45 19.88
C LEU A 97 -3.17 -0.83 20.56
N SER A 98 -4.19 -1.65 20.83
CA SER A 98 -5.32 -1.22 21.63
C SER A 98 -5.00 -1.26 23.11
N LEU A 99 -5.40 -0.20 23.83
CA LEU A 99 -5.20 -0.07 25.27
C LEU A 99 -6.33 -0.69 26.11
N ASP A 100 -7.36 -1.28 25.48
CA ASP A 100 -8.49 -1.87 26.20
C ASP A 100 -8.26 -3.32 26.64
N GLN A 101 -7.40 -4.04 25.91
CA GLN A 101 -7.16 -5.46 26.15
C GLN A 101 -5.69 -5.79 25.87
N LEU A 102 -4.93 -5.97 26.95
CA LEU A 102 -3.53 -6.36 26.88
C LEU A 102 -3.36 -7.68 27.65
N PRO A 103 -2.89 -8.77 27.02
CA PRO A 103 -2.60 -10.03 27.70
C PRO A 103 -1.86 -9.83 29.03
N ASP A 104 -2.45 -10.38 30.10
CA ASP A 104 -1.93 -10.41 31.47
C ASP A 104 -1.69 -9.04 32.14
N VAL A 105 -2.29 -7.98 31.59
CA VAL A 105 -2.30 -6.65 32.19
C VAL A 105 -3.62 -6.41 32.93
N ASP A 106 -3.53 -5.94 34.18
CA ASP A 106 -4.67 -5.32 34.86
C ASP A 106 -4.72 -3.82 34.50
N LEU A 107 -5.61 -3.49 33.58
CA LEU A 107 -5.78 -2.13 33.05
C LEU A 107 -6.64 -1.23 33.94
N LYS A 108 -7.28 -1.76 35.00
CA LYS A 108 -8.17 -0.98 35.89
C LYS A 108 -7.49 0.29 36.45
N PRO A 109 -6.23 0.26 36.91
CA PRO A 109 -5.55 1.46 37.41
C PRO A 109 -5.27 2.53 36.35
N PHE A 110 -5.31 2.15 35.06
CA PHE A 110 -4.95 3.02 33.94
C PHE A 110 -6.17 3.57 33.19
N LYS A 111 -7.40 3.12 33.52
CA LYS A 111 -8.63 3.51 32.82
C LYS A 111 -8.78 5.03 32.65
N SER A 112 -8.58 5.80 33.73
CA SER A 112 -8.65 7.27 33.65
C SER A 112 -7.61 7.86 32.70
N LYS A 113 -6.39 7.32 32.67
CA LYS A 113 -5.32 7.79 31.77
C LYS A 113 -5.60 7.44 30.31
N ILE A 114 -6.22 6.29 30.06
CA ILE A 114 -6.69 5.90 28.72
C ILE A 114 -7.80 6.86 28.26
N ASP A 115 -8.77 7.16 29.12
CA ASP A 115 -9.85 8.09 28.81
C ASP A 115 -9.32 9.53 28.60
N ASP A 116 -8.32 9.96 29.36
CA ASP A 116 -7.61 11.22 29.13
C ASP A 116 -6.89 11.26 27.78
N LEU A 117 -6.30 10.14 27.37
CA LEU A 117 -5.65 10.02 26.07
C LEU A 117 -6.68 10.11 24.93
N ARG A 118 -7.82 9.42 25.05
CA ARG A 118 -8.94 9.50 24.09
C ARG A 118 -9.50 10.92 23.95
N ARG A 119 -9.62 11.66 25.06
CA ARG A 119 -10.08 13.05 25.04
C ARG A 119 -9.09 14.00 24.37
N ARG A 120 -7.79 13.82 24.61
CA ARG A 120 -6.73 14.64 23.98
C ARG A 120 -6.53 14.31 22.51
N PHE A 121 -6.72 13.06 22.12
CA PHE A 121 -6.60 12.58 20.75
C PHE A 121 -7.90 11.88 20.33
N PRO A 122 -8.94 12.64 19.95
CA PRO A 122 -10.18 12.05 19.48
C PRO A 122 -9.97 11.32 18.14
N ALA A 123 -10.44 10.08 18.04
CA ALA A 123 -10.32 9.27 16.83
C ALA A 123 -11.29 9.67 15.71
N GLY A 124 -12.20 10.63 15.91
CA GLY A 124 -13.20 11.05 14.92
C GLY A 124 -12.85 12.28 14.09
N THR A 125 -11.62 12.80 14.18
CA THR A 125 -11.19 13.99 13.41
C THR A 125 -10.90 13.64 11.95
N PRO A 126 -11.03 14.59 10.99
CA PRO A 126 -10.76 14.33 9.56
C PRO A 126 -9.35 13.83 9.25
N GLN A 127 -8.38 14.19 10.10
CA GLN A 127 -6.99 13.76 10.01
C GLN A 127 -6.53 13.09 11.30
N VAL A 128 -5.62 12.11 11.18
CA VAL A 128 -4.93 11.48 12.31
C VAL A 128 -3.97 12.45 12.96
N ASN A 129 -4.03 12.58 14.28
CA ASN A 129 -3.01 13.30 15.06
C ASN A 129 -1.96 12.30 15.57
N TYR A 130 -0.80 12.27 14.92
CA TYR A 130 0.30 11.33 15.23
C TYR A 130 1.00 11.56 16.57
N GLY A 131 0.71 12.68 17.26
CA GLY A 131 1.10 12.84 18.67
C GLY A 131 0.56 11.73 19.57
N ILE A 132 -0.44 10.98 19.11
CA ILE A 132 -0.95 9.77 19.77
C ILE A 132 0.14 8.72 20.02
N LYS A 133 1.15 8.59 19.14
CA LYS A 133 2.26 7.62 19.31
C LYS A 133 2.97 7.82 20.64
N LYS A 134 3.45 9.05 20.87
CA LYS A 134 4.14 9.43 22.11
C LYS A 134 3.22 9.25 23.32
N GLY A 135 1.95 9.64 23.18
CA GLY A 135 0.94 9.45 24.24
C GLY A 135 0.73 7.99 24.64
N LYS A 136 0.63 7.08 23.66
CA LYS A 136 0.51 5.64 23.89
C LYS A 136 1.77 5.03 24.47
N LEU A 137 2.95 5.31 23.89
CA LEU A 137 4.22 4.77 24.37
C LEU A 137 4.48 5.14 25.84
N ASN A 138 4.24 6.40 26.22
CA ASN A 138 4.38 6.85 27.61
C ASN A 138 3.46 6.11 28.58
N LEU A 139 2.22 5.80 28.16
CA LEU A 139 1.26 5.08 29.00
C LEU A 139 1.59 3.59 29.06
N LEU A 140 1.98 2.99 27.93
CA LEU A 140 2.41 1.60 27.83
C LEU A 140 3.64 1.33 28.70
N ARG A 141 4.59 2.28 28.76
CA ARG A 141 5.74 2.17 29.66
C ARG A 141 5.30 2.10 31.13
N GLN A 142 4.40 2.98 31.56
CA GLN A 142 3.86 2.95 32.92
C GLN A 142 3.10 1.65 33.24
N ILE A 143 2.39 1.11 32.24
CA ILE A 143 1.70 -0.19 32.36
C ILE A 143 2.72 -1.30 32.56
N PHE A 144 3.76 -1.35 31.73
CA PHE A 144 4.82 -2.35 31.78
C PHE A 144 5.59 -2.32 33.12
N ASP A 145 6.00 -1.14 33.57
CA ASP A 145 6.74 -0.98 34.83
C ASP A 145 5.90 -1.48 36.02
N ARG A 146 4.59 -1.20 36.03
CA ARG A 146 3.66 -1.68 37.06
C ARG A 146 3.48 -3.19 37.05
N GLN A 147 3.54 -3.84 35.89
CA GLN A 147 3.42 -5.30 35.79
C GLN A 147 4.63 -6.02 36.37
N LYS A 148 5.84 -5.47 36.21
CA LYS A 148 7.07 -6.07 36.78
C LYS A 148 7.02 -6.20 38.30
N GLU A 149 6.25 -5.35 38.97
CA GLU A 149 6.08 -5.38 40.44
C GLU A 149 5.19 -6.54 40.93
N ARG A 150 4.49 -7.26 40.04
CA ARG A 150 3.55 -8.35 40.42
C ARG A 150 4.20 -9.73 40.38
N LYS A 151 3.94 -10.56 41.42
CA LYS A 151 4.54 -11.89 41.66
C LYS A 151 3.95 -13.08 40.85
N LYS A 152 2.80 -12.93 40.19
CA LYS A 152 2.18 -13.99 39.37
C LYS A 152 1.91 -13.45 37.98
N LYS A 153 2.54 -14.05 36.97
CA LYS A 153 2.32 -13.70 35.56
C LYS A 153 1.76 -14.93 34.84
N PRO A 154 0.43 -15.03 34.68
CA PRO A 154 -0.11 -15.94 33.68
C PRO A 154 0.57 -15.57 32.34
N GLN A 155 0.99 -16.56 31.54
CA GLN A 155 1.69 -16.39 30.25
C GLN A 155 3.15 -15.89 30.20
N GLU A 156 3.92 -15.95 31.30
CA GLU A 156 5.40 -15.84 31.20
C GLU A 156 5.98 -16.78 30.14
N LYS A 157 5.40 -17.98 30.00
CA LYS A 157 5.77 -18.95 28.98
C LYS A 157 5.47 -18.46 27.55
N SER A 158 4.29 -17.91 27.28
CA SER A 158 3.94 -17.42 25.93
C SER A 158 4.84 -16.26 25.50
N PHE A 159 5.15 -15.34 26.42
CA PHE A 159 6.08 -14.26 26.15
C PHE A 159 7.51 -14.78 25.92
N SER A 160 7.98 -15.73 26.73
CA SER A 160 9.27 -16.39 26.51
C SER A 160 9.33 -17.13 25.18
N ASP A 161 8.28 -17.85 24.82
CA ASP A 161 8.17 -18.59 23.55
C ASP A 161 8.19 -17.61 22.37
N PHE A 162 7.47 -16.50 22.46
CA PHE A 162 7.53 -15.42 21.45
C PHE A 162 8.95 -14.88 21.30
N MET A 163 9.63 -14.54 22.40
CA MET A 163 11.01 -14.04 22.35
C MET A 163 11.95 -15.05 21.70
N ASN A 164 11.87 -16.33 22.07
CA ASN A 164 12.72 -17.39 21.51
C ASN A 164 12.48 -17.59 20.01
N GLN A 165 11.21 -17.61 19.58
CA GLN A 165 10.85 -17.80 18.17
C GLN A 165 11.21 -16.60 17.28
N ASN A 166 11.26 -15.40 17.87
CA ASN A 166 11.46 -14.14 17.14
C ASN A 166 12.85 -13.51 17.37
N ASN A 167 13.76 -14.21 18.05
CA ASN A 167 15.07 -13.67 18.41
C ASN A 167 15.90 -13.21 17.20
N PHE A 168 15.67 -13.79 16.03
CA PHE A 168 16.37 -13.46 14.79
C PHE A 168 16.18 -12.02 14.31
N TRP A 169 15.11 -11.33 14.72
CA TRP A 169 14.88 -9.91 14.42
C TRP A 169 14.62 -9.06 15.67
N LEU A 170 13.98 -9.65 16.69
CA LEU A 170 13.45 -8.92 17.83
C LEU A 170 14.57 -8.34 18.71
N GLU A 171 15.68 -9.06 18.85
CA GLU A 171 16.82 -8.60 19.64
C GLU A 171 17.45 -7.34 19.03
N ASP A 172 17.73 -7.37 17.73
CA ASP A 172 18.32 -6.25 17.01
C ASP A 172 17.36 -5.07 16.93
N TYR A 173 16.08 -5.29 16.64
CA TYR A 173 15.07 -4.23 16.66
C TYR A 173 14.98 -3.56 18.04
N SER A 174 14.90 -4.34 19.12
CA SER A 174 14.77 -3.78 20.47
C SER A 174 16.00 -2.96 20.87
N LEU A 175 17.20 -3.44 20.51
CA LEU A 175 18.45 -2.72 20.76
C LEU A 175 18.53 -1.43 19.93
N PHE A 176 18.16 -1.51 18.65
CA PHE A 176 18.09 -0.36 17.74
C PHE A 176 17.16 0.73 18.29
N LYS A 177 15.95 0.38 18.75
CA LYS A 177 15.01 1.35 19.32
C LYS A 177 15.56 2.05 20.55
N VAL A 178 16.17 1.31 21.48
CA VAL A 178 16.72 1.88 22.71
C VAL A 178 17.96 2.73 22.42
N LEU A 179 18.81 2.33 21.48
CA LEU A 179 19.93 3.16 21.00
C LEU A 179 19.42 4.46 20.36
N LYS A 180 18.42 4.40 19.49
CA LYS A 180 17.77 5.60 18.93
C LYS A 180 17.26 6.52 20.01
N GLU A 181 16.57 5.99 21.01
CA GLU A 181 16.05 6.80 22.13
C GLU A 181 17.17 7.48 22.93
N ASN A 182 18.30 6.80 23.15
CA ASN A 182 19.46 7.36 23.87
C ASN A 182 20.33 8.30 23.03
N LEU A 183 20.20 8.25 21.70
CA LEU A 183 20.95 9.07 20.75
C LEU A 183 20.02 10.06 20.02
N ASP A 184 19.03 10.60 20.73
CA ASP A 184 18.13 11.68 20.28
C ASP A 184 17.43 11.40 18.94
N GLN A 185 17.03 10.15 18.72
CA GLN A 185 16.41 9.64 17.49
C GLN A 185 17.28 9.75 16.23
N SER A 186 18.58 10.02 16.37
CA SER A 186 19.52 10.07 15.24
C SER A 186 19.57 8.75 14.47
N GLY A 187 19.85 8.85 13.17
CA GLY A 187 19.98 7.68 12.30
C GLY A 187 21.24 6.89 12.61
N TRP A 188 21.21 5.57 12.42
CA TRP A 188 22.33 4.71 12.84
C TRP A 188 23.68 5.05 12.18
N GLU A 189 23.65 5.64 10.98
CA GLU A 189 24.86 6.07 10.26
C GLU A 189 25.59 7.22 10.97
N SER A 190 24.92 7.97 11.86
CA SER A 190 25.53 9.06 12.64
C SER A 190 25.84 8.68 14.10
N TRP A 191 25.62 7.43 14.49
CA TRP A 191 25.96 6.95 15.83
C TRP A 191 27.47 6.86 16.05
N PRO A 192 27.94 6.83 17.32
CA PRO A 192 29.32 6.47 17.64
C PRO A 192 29.74 5.16 16.95
N ASP A 193 31.01 5.09 16.54
CA ASP A 193 31.55 3.99 15.72
C ASP A 193 31.31 2.61 16.31
N GLU A 194 31.35 2.50 17.64
CA GLU A 194 31.10 1.26 18.37
C GLU A 194 29.65 0.74 18.22
N PHE A 195 28.67 1.63 18.07
CA PHE A 195 27.28 1.25 17.82
C PHE A 195 26.97 1.14 16.32
N ARG A 196 27.49 2.07 15.51
CA ARG A 196 27.37 2.06 14.04
C ARG A 196 27.97 0.80 13.44
N GLY A 197 29.19 0.44 13.87
CA GLY A 197 29.90 -0.77 13.48
C GLY A 197 29.58 -2.01 14.32
N ARG A 198 28.58 -1.93 15.22
CA ARG A 198 28.07 -3.05 16.01
C ARG A 198 29.14 -3.81 16.79
N ASN A 199 30.04 -3.08 17.47
CA ASN A 199 31.06 -3.68 18.32
C ASN A 199 30.42 -4.58 19.40
N PRO A 200 30.73 -5.89 19.45
CA PRO A 200 30.04 -6.82 20.34
C PRO A 200 30.15 -6.48 21.83
N ALA A 201 31.30 -5.95 22.28
CA ALA A 201 31.51 -5.59 23.68
C ALA A 201 30.70 -4.34 24.07
N ALA A 202 30.67 -3.32 23.20
CA ALA A 202 29.87 -2.12 23.42
C ALA A 202 28.37 -2.44 23.44
N LEU A 203 27.88 -3.25 22.49
CA LEU A 203 26.48 -3.68 22.47
C LEU A 203 26.12 -4.51 23.70
N GLN A 204 27.01 -5.39 24.17
CA GLN A 204 26.75 -6.18 25.38
C GLN A 204 26.70 -5.32 26.65
N ALA A 205 27.60 -4.35 26.79
CA ALA A 205 27.58 -3.40 27.90
C ALA A 205 26.32 -2.51 27.86
N PHE A 206 25.90 -2.09 26.66
CA PHE A 206 24.66 -1.34 26.47
C PHE A 206 23.42 -2.17 26.85
N LYS A 207 23.37 -3.44 26.44
CA LYS A 207 22.30 -4.37 26.82
C LYS A 207 22.19 -4.55 28.34
N GLN A 208 23.32 -4.66 29.03
CA GLN A 208 23.34 -4.81 30.49
C GLN A 208 22.83 -3.55 31.21
N SER A 209 23.20 -2.37 30.71
CA SER A 209 22.80 -1.07 31.29
C SER A 209 21.35 -0.69 30.99
N HIS A 210 20.79 -1.14 29.87
CA HIS A 210 19.43 -0.76 29.41
C HIS A 210 18.45 -1.94 29.32
N GLY A 211 18.72 -3.04 30.06
CA GLY A 211 17.91 -4.25 30.04
C GLY A 211 16.39 -4.02 30.19
N PRO A 212 15.91 -3.18 31.13
CA PRO A 212 14.49 -2.90 31.28
C PRO A 212 13.85 -2.24 30.06
N ASP A 213 14.56 -1.34 29.37
CA ASP A 213 14.06 -0.63 28.19
C ASP A 213 13.98 -1.57 26.99
N ILE A 214 14.99 -2.44 26.82
CA ILE A 214 15.00 -3.49 25.79
C ILE A 214 13.84 -4.46 26.01
N GLU A 215 13.62 -4.89 27.26
CA GLU A 215 12.50 -5.78 27.60
C GLU A 215 11.13 -5.12 27.34
N PHE A 216 11.01 -3.80 27.57
CA PHE A 216 9.80 -3.05 27.22
C PHE A 216 9.51 -3.11 25.72
N GLN A 217 10.51 -2.91 24.86
CA GLN A 217 10.34 -3.01 23.40
C GLN A 217 9.91 -4.43 22.97
N LYS A 218 10.50 -5.47 23.58
CA LYS A 218 10.11 -6.86 23.34
C LYS A 218 8.67 -7.15 23.77
N TRP A 219 8.28 -6.68 24.96
CA TRP A 219 6.93 -6.83 25.48
C TRP A 219 5.91 -6.11 24.59
N LEU A 220 6.22 -4.90 24.15
CA LEU A 220 5.37 -4.11 23.26
C LEU A 220 5.09 -4.87 21.94
N GLN A 221 6.12 -5.42 21.31
CA GLN A 221 5.97 -6.23 20.10
C GLN A 221 5.19 -7.52 20.33
N TRP A 222 5.35 -8.17 21.50
CA TRP A 222 4.53 -9.32 21.86
C TRP A 222 3.04 -8.97 22.00
N GLN A 223 2.71 -7.84 22.65
CA GLN A 223 1.32 -7.40 22.82
C GLN A 223 0.65 -7.11 21.46
N LEU A 224 1.38 -6.47 20.54
CA LEU A 224 0.93 -6.25 19.16
C LEU A 224 0.72 -7.58 18.42
N PHE A 225 1.68 -8.50 18.53
CA PHE A 225 1.62 -9.83 17.93
C PHE A 225 0.36 -10.59 18.36
N GLU A 226 0.07 -10.64 19.66
CA GLU A 226 -1.11 -11.35 20.18
C GLU A 226 -2.43 -10.75 19.70
N GLN A 227 -2.56 -9.40 19.71
CA GLN A 227 -3.76 -8.76 19.18
C GLN A 227 -3.94 -9.06 17.69
N PHE A 228 -2.88 -9.00 16.88
CA PHE A 228 -3.00 -9.17 15.44
C PHE A 228 -3.24 -10.63 15.05
N ARG A 229 -2.54 -11.56 15.69
CA ARG A 229 -2.78 -13.00 15.52
C ARG A 229 -4.22 -13.38 15.90
N SER A 230 -4.79 -12.78 16.94
CA SER A 230 -6.19 -13.00 17.32
C SER A 230 -7.16 -12.50 16.23
N VAL A 231 -6.92 -11.32 15.66
CA VAL A 231 -7.71 -10.78 14.54
C VAL A 231 -7.64 -11.71 13.33
N LYS A 232 -6.44 -12.18 12.99
CA LYS A 232 -6.20 -13.13 11.92
C LYS A 232 -6.98 -14.44 12.09
N GLN A 233 -6.93 -15.03 13.29
CA GLN A 233 -7.70 -16.25 13.60
C GLN A 233 -9.21 -16.02 13.44
N GLU A 234 -9.72 -14.89 13.93
CA GLU A 234 -11.14 -14.54 13.79
C GLU A 234 -11.52 -14.32 12.31
N ALA A 235 -10.67 -13.66 11.53
CA ALA A 235 -10.87 -13.44 10.09
C ALA A 235 -11.08 -14.78 9.36
N ASN A 236 -10.14 -15.70 9.57
CA ASN A 236 -10.17 -17.01 8.95
C ASN A 236 -11.40 -17.81 9.37
N SER A 237 -11.85 -17.71 10.64
CA SER A 237 -13.08 -18.35 11.12
C SER A 237 -14.35 -17.84 10.39
N LYS A 238 -14.32 -16.59 9.93
CA LYS A 238 -15.40 -15.93 9.17
C LYS A 238 -15.22 -16.03 7.66
N LYS A 239 -14.20 -16.76 7.19
CA LYS A 239 -13.79 -16.84 5.77
C LYS A 239 -13.50 -15.46 5.16
N ILE A 240 -13.02 -14.53 5.99
CA ILE A 240 -12.44 -13.26 5.57
C ILE A 240 -10.93 -13.46 5.53
N TYR A 241 -10.33 -13.14 4.39
CA TYR A 241 -8.89 -13.26 4.19
C TYR A 241 -8.23 -11.88 4.32
N LEU A 242 -7.11 -11.84 5.03
CA LEU A 242 -6.32 -10.62 5.21
C LEU A 242 -5.17 -10.60 4.20
N MET A 243 -5.13 -9.56 3.38
CA MET A 243 -4.01 -9.26 2.49
C MET A 243 -3.15 -8.18 3.14
N GLY A 244 -1.92 -8.55 3.50
CA GLY A 244 -0.92 -7.58 3.94
C GLY A 244 -0.29 -6.87 2.74
N ASP A 245 0.37 -5.76 3.01
CA ASP A 245 1.17 -5.05 2.02
C ASP A 245 2.61 -5.02 2.49
N LEU A 246 3.50 -5.63 1.69
CA LEU A 246 4.90 -5.83 2.01
C LEU A 246 5.72 -4.91 1.11
N PRO A 247 6.25 -3.80 1.67
CA PRO A 247 7.21 -2.95 0.97
C PRO A 247 8.36 -3.79 0.42
N PHE A 248 8.77 -3.53 -0.83
CA PHE A 248 9.92 -4.20 -1.42
C PHE A 248 11.19 -3.90 -0.62
N LEU A 249 11.40 -2.62 -0.26
CA LEU A 249 12.55 -2.14 0.49
C LEU A 249 12.18 -1.75 1.92
N VAL A 250 13.19 -1.48 2.72
CA VAL A 250 13.08 -1.01 4.11
C VAL A 250 13.82 0.32 4.24
N SER A 251 13.48 1.13 5.26
CA SER A 251 14.15 2.42 5.48
C SER A 251 15.67 2.23 5.61
N ARG A 252 16.45 3.20 5.12
CA ARG A 252 17.89 3.26 5.39
C ARG A 252 18.18 3.28 6.88
N ASP A 253 17.38 4.04 7.63
CA ASP A 253 17.48 4.13 9.08
C ASP A 253 16.56 3.10 9.76
N SER A 254 16.93 1.83 9.61
CA SER A 254 16.17 0.69 10.16
C SER A 254 17.07 -0.26 10.94
N ALA A 255 16.46 -1.03 11.84
CA ALA A 255 17.11 -2.12 12.52
C ALA A 255 17.68 -3.13 11.53
N ASP A 256 16.93 -3.42 10.46
CA ASP A 256 17.25 -4.37 9.41
C ASP A 256 18.53 -3.98 8.65
N VAL A 257 18.63 -2.72 8.22
CA VAL A 257 19.83 -2.21 7.53
C VAL A 257 21.01 -2.11 8.50
N TRP A 258 20.77 -1.67 9.74
CA TRP A 258 21.81 -1.58 10.75
C TRP A 258 22.40 -2.96 11.11
N SER A 259 21.57 -3.99 11.27
CA SER A 259 22.01 -5.34 11.68
C SER A 259 22.56 -6.19 10.53
N HIS A 260 22.11 -5.96 9.29
CA HIS A 260 22.50 -6.70 8.10
C HIS A 260 23.07 -5.79 7.00
N GLN A 261 24.05 -4.95 7.34
CA GLN A 261 24.61 -3.95 6.41
C GLN A 261 25.10 -4.54 5.09
N ASP A 262 25.55 -5.79 5.08
CA ASP A 262 26.03 -6.53 3.92
C ASP A 262 24.92 -6.94 2.94
N TYR A 263 23.67 -7.03 3.41
CA TYR A 263 22.50 -7.35 2.59
C TYR A 263 22.03 -6.15 1.75
N PHE A 264 22.67 -4.98 1.90
CA PHE A 264 22.27 -3.74 1.26
C PHE A 264 23.45 -3.04 0.57
N LYS A 265 23.18 -2.39 -0.56
CA LYS A 265 24.16 -1.55 -1.26
C LYS A 265 24.11 -0.13 -0.69
N LEU A 266 24.76 0.07 0.46
CA LEU A 266 24.64 1.33 1.23
C LEU A 266 25.09 2.60 0.48
N HIS A 267 25.97 2.49 -0.52
CA HIS A 267 26.43 3.61 -1.34
C HIS A 267 25.40 4.05 -2.42
N LEU A 268 24.27 3.36 -2.53
CA LEU A 268 23.20 3.62 -3.49
C LEU A 268 21.89 3.91 -2.78
N SER A 269 21.01 4.65 -3.45
CA SER A 269 19.60 4.82 -3.13
C SER A 269 18.77 4.18 -4.24
N SER A 270 17.67 3.52 -3.88
CA SER A 270 16.62 3.14 -4.82
C SER A 270 15.82 4.36 -5.28
N GLY A 271 15.10 4.19 -6.38
CA GLY A 271 14.25 5.21 -6.95
C GLY A 271 13.44 4.70 -8.12
N ALA A 272 12.95 5.65 -8.93
CA ALA A 272 12.32 5.40 -10.21
C ALA A 272 12.93 6.31 -11.29
N PRO A 273 13.04 5.83 -12.54
CA PRO A 273 13.44 6.70 -13.65
C PRO A 273 12.35 7.76 -13.91
N PRO A 274 12.68 8.84 -14.64
CA PRO A 274 11.68 9.76 -15.18
C PRO A 274 10.52 9.05 -15.89
N ASP A 275 9.28 9.39 -15.53
CA ASP A 275 8.07 8.85 -16.16
C ASP A 275 7.00 9.91 -16.45
N MET A 276 5.82 9.48 -16.89
CA MET A 276 4.68 10.34 -17.25
C MET A 276 3.99 11.04 -16.06
N TYR A 277 4.35 10.73 -14.82
CA TYR A 277 3.78 11.36 -13.63
C TYR A 277 4.86 12.13 -12.86
N PHE A 278 6.11 11.66 -12.90
CA PHE A 278 7.25 12.20 -12.17
C PHE A 278 8.42 12.38 -13.09
N ALA A 279 8.45 13.54 -13.73
CA ALA A 279 9.36 13.76 -14.82
C ALA A 279 10.84 13.87 -14.38
N SER A 280 11.13 14.06 -13.07
CA SER A 280 12.50 14.03 -12.48
C SER A 280 12.93 12.62 -12.10
N GLY A 281 12.07 11.64 -12.33
CA GLY A 281 12.14 10.39 -11.59
C GLY A 281 11.94 10.65 -10.10
N GLN A 282 12.26 9.64 -9.31
CA GLN A 282 12.11 9.69 -7.87
C GLN A 282 13.35 9.09 -7.21
N ARG A 283 13.79 9.69 -6.11
CA ARG A 283 14.81 9.13 -5.22
C ARG A 283 14.12 8.81 -3.89
N TRP A 284 14.00 7.53 -3.57
CA TRP A 284 13.22 7.11 -2.39
C TRP A 284 14.06 7.08 -1.11
N GLY A 285 15.39 6.99 -1.21
CA GLY A 285 16.33 7.01 -0.08
C GLY A 285 16.70 5.63 0.47
N MET A 286 15.83 4.62 0.29
CA MET A 286 16.10 3.24 0.73
C MET A 286 17.31 2.64 0.01
N PRO A 287 18.15 1.82 0.67
CA PRO A 287 19.25 1.15 0.01
C PRO A 287 18.75 -0.06 -0.80
N PRO A 288 19.20 -0.26 -2.06
CA PRO A 288 18.90 -1.46 -2.82
C PRO A 288 19.49 -2.71 -2.16
N TYR A 289 18.88 -3.88 -2.40
CA TYR A 289 19.40 -5.15 -1.92
C TYR A 289 20.71 -5.55 -2.59
N ASN A 290 21.59 -6.17 -1.81
CA ASN A 290 22.74 -6.93 -2.28
C ASN A 290 22.32 -8.40 -2.47
N TRP A 291 21.62 -8.68 -3.58
CA TRP A 291 21.09 -10.02 -3.87
C TRP A 291 22.13 -11.15 -3.80
N PRO A 292 23.38 -11.00 -4.28
CA PRO A 292 24.42 -12.02 -4.09
C PRO A 292 24.71 -12.35 -2.62
N ALA A 293 24.73 -11.35 -1.73
CA ALA A 293 24.95 -11.57 -0.30
C ALA A 293 23.74 -12.25 0.36
N ILE A 294 22.52 -11.82 0.03
CA ILE A 294 21.29 -12.46 0.52
C ILE A 294 21.23 -13.92 0.03
N GLU A 295 21.58 -14.17 -1.22
CA GLU A 295 21.64 -15.51 -1.79
C GLU A 295 22.69 -16.40 -1.11
N SER A 296 23.90 -15.88 -0.84
CA SER A 296 24.95 -16.67 -0.18
C SER A 296 24.58 -17.11 1.24
N HIS A 297 23.62 -16.42 1.86
CA HIS A 297 23.03 -16.76 3.15
C HIS A 297 21.70 -17.54 3.00
N GLY A 298 21.40 -18.06 1.81
CA GLY A 298 20.23 -18.89 1.56
C GLY A 298 18.90 -18.15 1.56
N TYR A 299 18.91 -16.84 1.27
CA TYR A 299 17.74 -15.97 1.28
C TYR A 299 17.01 -15.89 2.64
N ASP A 300 17.75 -16.09 3.74
CA ASP A 300 17.21 -16.13 5.09
C ASP A 300 16.33 -14.92 5.43
N TYR A 301 16.78 -13.70 5.12
CA TYR A 301 16.04 -12.47 5.38
C TYR A 301 14.67 -12.42 4.69
N LEU A 302 14.62 -12.83 3.41
CA LEU A 302 13.37 -12.87 2.65
C LEU A 302 12.43 -13.96 3.17
N ILE A 303 12.96 -15.15 3.45
CA ILE A 303 12.20 -16.29 3.97
C ILE A 303 11.62 -15.96 5.35
N GLN A 304 12.43 -15.41 6.24
CA GLN A 304 12.02 -15.03 7.59
C GLN A 304 10.95 -13.94 7.58
N LYS A 305 11.08 -12.93 6.70
CA LYS A 305 10.05 -11.89 6.50
C LYS A 305 8.70 -12.50 6.17
N LEU A 306 8.67 -13.43 5.21
CA LEU A 306 7.43 -14.10 4.81
C LEU A 306 6.87 -15.01 5.92
N LYS A 307 7.73 -15.81 6.58
CA LYS A 307 7.31 -16.67 7.69
C LYS A 307 6.74 -15.91 8.87
N TYR A 308 7.31 -14.75 9.20
CA TYR A 308 6.76 -13.92 10.26
C TYR A 308 5.39 -13.32 9.87
N ALA A 309 5.26 -12.85 8.62
CA ALA A 309 4.03 -12.29 8.08
C ALA A 309 2.85 -13.30 8.03
N GLU A 310 3.11 -14.61 7.94
CA GLU A 310 2.08 -15.67 8.02
C GLU A 310 1.22 -15.62 9.30
N ASN A 311 1.76 -15.04 10.37
CA ASN A 311 1.01 -14.87 11.62
C ASN A 311 -0.17 -13.89 11.48
N PHE A 312 -0.17 -13.05 10.43
CA PHE A 312 -1.10 -11.94 10.29
C PHE A 312 -1.89 -11.98 8.98
N TYR A 313 -1.36 -12.59 7.91
CA TYR A 313 -1.93 -12.48 6.57
C TYR A 313 -2.17 -13.85 5.89
N ASP A 314 -3.15 -13.89 4.98
CA ASP A 314 -3.41 -15.02 4.06
C ASP A 314 -2.76 -14.79 2.70
N LEU A 315 -2.68 -13.51 2.32
CA LEU A 315 -2.10 -13.01 1.08
C LEU A 315 -1.17 -11.85 1.40
N PHE A 316 -0.28 -11.55 0.48
CA PHE A 316 0.51 -10.34 0.58
C PHE A 316 0.67 -9.69 -0.78
N ARG A 317 0.46 -8.38 -0.84
CA ARG A 317 0.89 -7.54 -1.95
C ARG A 317 2.40 -7.34 -1.84
N ILE A 318 3.12 -7.65 -2.91
CA ILE A 318 4.51 -7.25 -3.12
C ILE A 318 4.45 -5.86 -3.73
N ASP A 319 4.66 -4.85 -2.90
CA ASP A 319 4.83 -3.48 -3.38
C ASP A 319 6.01 -3.40 -4.33
N HIS A 320 5.89 -2.65 -5.42
CA HIS A 320 6.92 -2.48 -6.43
C HIS A 320 7.57 -3.81 -6.86
N VAL A 321 6.75 -4.80 -7.27
CA VAL A 321 7.25 -6.14 -7.66
C VAL A 321 8.32 -6.08 -8.75
N VAL A 322 8.30 -5.00 -9.55
CA VAL A 322 9.31 -4.71 -10.58
C VAL A 322 10.73 -4.75 -10.00
N GLY A 323 10.91 -4.29 -8.76
CA GLY A 323 12.17 -4.32 -8.02
C GLY A 323 12.80 -5.71 -7.89
N VAL A 324 11.98 -6.76 -7.95
CA VAL A 324 12.44 -8.16 -7.93
C VAL A 324 13.15 -8.54 -9.23
N PHE A 325 12.80 -7.90 -10.36
CA PHE A 325 13.44 -8.12 -11.66
C PHE A 325 14.59 -7.13 -11.88
N ARG A 326 14.36 -5.86 -11.55
CA ARG A 326 15.31 -4.75 -11.66
C ARG A 326 14.87 -3.60 -10.76
N VAL A 327 15.81 -2.89 -10.17
CA VAL A 327 15.53 -1.66 -9.42
C VAL A 327 16.33 -0.50 -10.00
N TRP A 328 15.73 0.69 -10.06
CA TRP A 328 16.46 1.90 -10.45
C TRP A 328 17.29 2.39 -9.26
N THR A 329 18.60 2.51 -9.46
CA THR A 329 19.57 2.84 -8.41
C THR A 329 20.28 4.13 -8.73
N ILE A 330 20.50 4.96 -7.73
CA ILE A 330 21.08 6.31 -7.82
C ILE A 330 22.23 6.35 -6.82
N ALA A 331 23.42 6.80 -7.25
CA ALA A 331 24.55 6.93 -6.33
C ALA A 331 24.25 7.97 -5.26
N LEU A 332 24.65 7.72 -4.00
CA LEU A 332 24.39 8.69 -2.93
C LEU A 332 25.13 10.01 -3.13
N THR A 333 26.21 10.00 -3.91
CA THR A 333 26.99 11.19 -4.31
C THR A 333 26.25 12.09 -5.30
N GLU A 334 25.18 11.62 -5.96
CA GLU A 334 24.36 12.48 -6.82
C GLU A 334 23.62 13.54 -5.98
N PRO A 335 23.54 14.80 -6.47
CA PRO A 335 22.78 15.85 -5.81
C PRO A 335 21.32 15.45 -5.57
N GLN A 336 20.75 15.86 -4.44
CA GLN A 336 19.37 15.50 -4.08
C GLN A 336 18.36 16.11 -5.07
N GLU A 337 18.67 17.28 -5.63
CA GLU A 337 17.87 18.02 -6.59
C GLU A 337 17.72 17.29 -7.93
N SER A 338 18.65 16.39 -8.27
CA SER A 338 18.61 15.59 -9.49
C SER A 338 17.52 14.52 -9.44
N GLY A 339 16.95 14.23 -8.27
CA GLY A 339 15.92 13.20 -8.11
C GLY A 339 16.42 11.85 -8.63
N GLY A 340 15.72 11.31 -9.64
CA GLY A 340 16.06 10.05 -10.30
C GLY A 340 16.74 10.17 -11.67
N LEU A 341 17.15 11.37 -12.12
CA LEU A 341 17.63 11.61 -13.49
C LEU A 341 18.90 10.82 -13.87
N HIS A 342 19.81 10.57 -12.91
CA HIS A 342 21.12 9.95 -13.17
C HIS A 342 21.24 8.54 -12.57
N GLY A 343 20.12 7.83 -12.45
CA GLY A 343 20.17 6.44 -12.01
C GLY A 343 20.51 5.44 -13.12
N VAL A 344 20.66 4.19 -12.73
CA VAL A 344 20.84 3.03 -13.61
C VAL A 344 20.06 1.84 -13.07
N PHE A 345 19.61 0.94 -13.95
CA PHE A 345 18.98 -0.31 -13.51
C PHE A 345 20.01 -1.25 -12.89
N ASP A 346 19.60 -1.94 -11.82
CA ASP A 346 20.32 -2.99 -11.15
C ASP A 346 19.44 -4.26 -11.10
N PRO A 347 19.85 -5.37 -11.74
CA PRO A 347 21.04 -5.50 -12.57
C PRO A 347 20.95 -4.70 -13.89
N PRO A 348 22.08 -4.28 -14.49
CA PRO A 348 22.07 -3.41 -15.66
C PRO A 348 21.74 -4.12 -16.98
N ASP A 349 22.01 -5.43 -17.08
CA ASP A 349 21.72 -6.20 -18.30
C ASP A 349 20.27 -6.71 -18.29
N GLU A 350 19.48 -6.22 -19.25
CA GLU A 350 18.08 -6.65 -19.42
C GLU A 350 17.93 -8.15 -19.65
N LYS A 351 18.94 -8.83 -20.23
CA LYS A 351 18.89 -10.27 -20.50
C LYS A 351 18.79 -11.12 -19.24
N VAL A 352 19.19 -10.59 -18.08
CA VAL A 352 19.15 -11.34 -16.82
C VAL A 352 17.91 -11.04 -15.98
N TRP A 353 17.13 -10.01 -16.31
CA TRP A 353 15.98 -9.58 -15.49
C TRP A 353 14.96 -10.70 -15.28
N GLU A 354 14.66 -11.47 -16.33
CA GLU A 354 13.68 -12.56 -16.23
C GLU A 354 14.12 -13.65 -15.25
N GLU A 355 15.36 -14.14 -15.39
CA GLU A 355 15.89 -15.18 -14.52
C GLU A 355 16.09 -14.68 -13.08
N HIS A 356 16.55 -13.44 -12.92
CA HIS A 356 16.71 -12.79 -11.61
C HIS A 356 15.38 -12.73 -10.86
N GLY A 357 14.33 -12.21 -11.53
CA GLY A 357 13.01 -12.11 -10.92
C GLY A 357 12.38 -13.48 -10.65
N ARG A 358 12.51 -14.42 -11.59
CA ARG A 358 12.05 -15.82 -11.44
C ARG A 358 12.66 -16.51 -10.23
N LYS A 359 13.98 -16.34 -10.02
CA LYS A 359 14.70 -16.94 -8.90
C LYS A 359 14.20 -16.43 -7.56
N ILE A 360 14.06 -15.12 -7.41
CA ILE A 360 13.60 -14.51 -6.16
C ILE A 360 12.13 -14.85 -5.90
N LEU A 361 11.25 -14.74 -6.90
CA LEU A 361 9.84 -15.11 -6.75
C LEU A 361 9.68 -16.59 -6.39
N LYS A 362 10.53 -17.48 -6.92
CA LYS A 362 10.56 -18.90 -6.56
C LYS A 362 10.85 -19.10 -5.08
N VAL A 363 11.89 -18.43 -4.57
CA VAL A 363 12.21 -18.46 -3.14
C VAL A 363 11.00 -17.99 -2.32
N MET A 364 10.32 -16.91 -2.73
CA MET A 364 9.16 -16.41 -2.00
C MET A 364 8.02 -17.42 -1.95
N VAL A 365 7.58 -17.96 -3.10
CA VAL A 365 6.41 -18.86 -3.16
C VAL A 365 6.65 -20.22 -2.53
N GLU A 366 7.88 -20.73 -2.56
CA GLU A 366 8.22 -22.03 -1.96
C GLU A 366 8.33 -21.97 -0.43
N ASN A 367 8.56 -20.77 0.13
CA ASN A 367 8.82 -20.60 1.56
C ASN A 367 7.68 -19.96 2.34
N THR A 368 6.52 -19.73 1.71
CA THR A 368 5.33 -19.29 2.42
C THR A 368 4.08 -20.04 2.03
N ALA A 369 3.18 -20.18 3.00
CA ALA A 369 1.85 -20.65 2.75
C ALA A 369 0.97 -19.53 2.17
N MET A 370 1.30 -18.24 2.32
CA MET A 370 0.48 -17.13 1.81
C MET A 370 0.43 -17.08 0.28
N LEU A 371 -0.63 -16.48 -0.28
CA LEU A 371 -0.71 -16.21 -1.71
C LEU A 371 -0.12 -14.82 -2.03
N PRO A 372 0.96 -14.69 -2.82
CA PRO A 372 1.43 -13.39 -3.28
C PRO A 372 0.44 -12.73 -4.25
N CYS A 373 0.39 -11.41 -4.23
CA CYS A 373 -0.13 -10.56 -5.29
C CYS A 373 0.94 -9.52 -5.63
N ALA A 374 1.01 -9.11 -6.89
CA ALA A 374 2.05 -8.26 -7.42
C ALA A 374 1.48 -6.88 -7.73
N GLU A 375 2.07 -5.84 -7.16
CA GLU A 375 1.87 -4.51 -7.74
C GLU A 375 2.85 -4.33 -8.91
N ASP A 376 2.31 -4.52 -10.11
CA ASP A 376 3.01 -4.42 -11.39
C ASP A 376 2.54 -3.18 -12.17
N LEU A 377 2.66 -2.00 -11.57
CA LEU A 377 2.32 -0.72 -12.18
C LEU A 377 3.57 0.07 -12.60
N GLY A 378 3.36 1.14 -13.38
CA GLY A 378 4.43 1.99 -13.87
C GLY A 378 5.22 1.36 -15.03
N THR A 379 6.55 1.51 -15.02
CA THR A 379 7.43 1.06 -16.12
C THR A 379 7.88 -0.39 -15.92
N VAL A 380 6.97 -1.32 -16.21
CA VAL A 380 7.15 -2.76 -15.97
C VAL A 380 7.92 -3.43 -17.12
N PRO A 381 8.99 -4.21 -16.85
CA PRO A 381 9.67 -4.98 -17.89
C PRO A 381 8.74 -6.10 -18.42
N PRO A 382 8.65 -6.32 -19.75
CA PRO A 382 7.71 -7.29 -20.32
C PRO A 382 7.83 -8.72 -19.79
N CYS A 383 9.03 -9.13 -19.35
CA CYS A 383 9.25 -10.44 -18.74
C CYS A 383 8.48 -10.63 -17.43
N SER A 384 8.22 -9.55 -16.68
CA SER A 384 7.49 -9.60 -15.41
C SER A 384 6.10 -10.20 -15.59
N TYR A 385 5.35 -9.76 -16.60
CA TYR A 385 4.00 -10.28 -16.88
C TYR A 385 4.00 -11.79 -17.15
N ARG A 386 5.00 -12.29 -17.90
CA ARG A 386 5.12 -13.73 -18.20
C ARG A 386 5.44 -14.54 -16.94
N VAL A 387 6.40 -14.07 -16.14
CA VAL A 387 6.81 -14.76 -14.91
C VAL A 387 5.66 -14.75 -13.89
N LEU A 388 4.95 -13.63 -13.71
CA LEU A 388 3.80 -13.56 -12.81
C LEU A 388 2.67 -14.50 -13.25
N GLU A 389 2.38 -14.60 -14.55
CA GLU A 389 1.41 -15.56 -15.09
C GLU A 389 1.83 -17.01 -14.85
N GLU A 390 3.08 -17.36 -15.15
CA GLU A 390 3.63 -18.69 -14.92
C GLU A 390 3.54 -19.08 -13.43
N PHE A 391 3.87 -18.15 -12.53
CA PHE A 391 3.85 -18.36 -11.08
C PHE A 391 2.44 -18.33 -10.48
N GLY A 392 1.42 -17.99 -11.27
CA GLY A 392 0.05 -17.81 -10.79
C GLY A 392 -0.06 -16.66 -9.77
N ILE A 393 0.75 -15.62 -9.91
CA ILE A 393 0.75 -14.44 -9.03
C ILE A 393 -0.15 -13.36 -9.66
N PRO A 394 -1.26 -12.96 -9.02
CA PRO A 394 -2.12 -11.92 -9.56
C PRO A 394 -1.41 -10.57 -9.62
N GLY A 395 -1.34 -9.95 -10.80
CA GLY A 395 -0.95 -8.53 -10.96
C GLY A 395 -2.08 -7.56 -10.59
N MET A 396 -1.94 -6.29 -10.92
CA MET A 396 -2.96 -5.24 -10.72
C MET A 396 -3.51 -4.72 -12.05
N GLU A 397 -4.79 -4.36 -12.03
CA GLU A 397 -5.49 -3.72 -13.14
C GLU A 397 -6.28 -2.52 -12.61
N ILE A 398 -5.73 -1.33 -12.80
CA ILE A 398 -6.37 -0.10 -12.33
C ILE A 398 -7.26 0.45 -13.45
N GLN A 399 -8.56 0.55 -13.20
CA GLN A 399 -9.57 0.82 -14.24
C GLN A 399 -9.31 2.11 -15.02
N ARG A 400 -8.78 3.15 -14.36
CA ARG A 400 -8.43 4.42 -15.00
C ARG A 400 -7.22 4.33 -15.95
N TRP A 401 -6.37 3.31 -15.80
CA TRP A 401 -5.16 3.09 -16.59
C TRP A 401 -5.27 1.91 -17.57
N ALA A 402 -6.24 1.01 -17.38
CA ALA A 402 -6.52 -0.10 -18.29
C ALA A 402 -7.16 0.41 -19.59
N LYS A 403 -6.33 0.72 -20.59
CA LYS A 403 -6.73 1.23 -21.91
C LYS A 403 -5.93 0.58 -23.03
N ASP A 404 -6.45 0.64 -24.26
CA ASP A 404 -5.72 0.29 -25.48
C ASP A 404 -4.76 1.43 -25.89
N TRP A 405 -3.72 1.64 -25.07
CA TRP A 405 -2.71 2.69 -25.24
C TRP A 405 -2.00 2.59 -26.60
N GLY A 406 -1.73 3.74 -27.22
CA GLY A 406 -1.06 3.83 -28.52
C GLY A 406 -1.93 3.41 -29.72
N LYS A 407 -3.21 3.07 -29.51
CA LYS A 407 -4.16 2.72 -30.57
C LYS A 407 -5.44 3.54 -30.47
N THR A 408 -6.40 3.12 -29.66
CA THR A 408 -7.70 3.81 -29.52
C THR A 408 -7.81 4.62 -28.23
N TYR A 409 -6.99 4.27 -27.22
CA TYR A 409 -7.10 4.76 -25.84
C TYR A 409 -8.49 4.53 -25.21
N ASP A 410 -9.25 3.58 -25.76
CA ASP A 410 -10.50 3.14 -25.16
C ASP A 410 -10.22 2.28 -23.93
N PHE A 411 -11.11 2.37 -22.94
CA PHE A 411 -11.00 1.58 -21.71
C PHE A 411 -11.18 0.09 -22.01
N THR A 412 -10.32 -0.73 -21.40
CA THR A 412 -10.34 -2.19 -21.55
C THR A 412 -11.67 -2.74 -21.02
N LYS A 413 -12.35 -3.58 -21.82
CA LYS A 413 -13.61 -4.20 -21.40
C LYS A 413 -13.40 -5.19 -20.25
N PRO A 414 -14.39 -5.38 -19.35
CA PRO A 414 -14.24 -6.25 -18.17
C PRO A 414 -13.75 -7.67 -18.50
N GLU A 415 -14.25 -8.28 -19.57
CA GLU A 415 -13.89 -9.62 -20.03
C GLU A 415 -12.46 -9.75 -20.58
N ALA A 416 -11.82 -8.63 -20.93
CA ALA A 416 -10.47 -8.58 -21.49
C ALA A 416 -9.39 -8.31 -20.44
N TYR A 417 -9.77 -8.08 -19.17
CA TYR A 417 -8.80 -7.98 -18.07
C TYR A 417 -8.04 -9.31 -17.91
N ARG A 418 -6.80 -9.24 -17.44
CA ARG A 418 -6.07 -10.43 -17.00
C ARG A 418 -6.89 -11.19 -15.95
N HIS A 419 -6.90 -12.51 -16.02
CA HIS A 419 -7.62 -13.35 -15.06
C HIS A 419 -6.81 -13.54 -13.77
N ASN A 420 -5.49 -13.62 -13.93
CA ASN A 420 -4.43 -13.50 -12.94
C ASN A 420 -4.19 -12.04 -12.53
N SER A 421 -5.20 -11.35 -12.03
CA SER A 421 -5.03 -9.99 -11.50
C SER A 421 -6.05 -9.57 -10.42
N VAL A 422 -5.80 -8.41 -9.83
CA VAL A 422 -6.64 -7.67 -8.89
C VAL A 422 -7.15 -6.41 -9.60
N ALA A 423 -8.46 -6.33 -9.84
CA ALA A 423 -9.09 -5.16 -10.42
C ALA A 423 -9.38 -4.11 -9.35
N MET A 424 -8.99 -2.86 -9.59
CA MET A 424 -9.19 -1.73 -8.67
C MET A 424 -9.63 -0.47 -9.44
N LEU A 425 -10.38 0.42 -8.82
CA LEU A 425 -10.65 1.77 -9.34
C LEU A 425 -9.48 2.73 -9.07
N SER A 426 -8.91 2.58 -7.88
CA SER A 426 -7.94 3.48 -7.27
C SER A 426 -7.05 2.68 -6.31
N THR A 427 -5.81 3.11 -6.15
CA THR A 427 -4.88 2.68 -5.08
C THR A 427 -4.70 3.83 -4.07
N HIS A 428 -4.02 3.56 -2.95
CA HIS A 428 -3.71 4.58 -1.94
C HIS A 428 -2.81 5.72 -2.47
N ASP A 429 -2.08 5.50 -3.57
CA ASP A 429 -1.24 6.48 -4.26
C ASP A 429 -1.99 7.34 -5.28
N SER A 430 -3.20 6.93 -5.64
CA SER A 430 -4.07 7.66 -6.57
C SER A 430 -5.14 8.47 -5.83
N SER A 431 -5.72 9.46 -6.51
CA SER A 431 -6.98 10.07 -6.06
C SER A 431 -8.08 9.00 -5.98
N SER A 432 -9.06 9.18 -5.08
CA SER A 432 -10.30 8.37 -5.11
C SER A 432 -10.97 8.44 -6.49
N PHE A 433 -11.88 7.53 -6.81
CA PHE A 433 -12.58 7.53 -8.09
C PHE A 433 -13.30 8.86 -8.35
N ASN A 434 -13.93 9.42 -7.31
CA ASN A 434 -14.58 10.74 -7.41
C ASN A 434 -13.55 11.86 -7.66
N GLY A 435 -12.42 11.84 -6.95
CA GLY A 435 -11.35 12.82 -7.13
C GLY A 435 -10.78 12.79 -8.55
N TRP A 436 -10.60 11.58 -9.08
CA TRP A 436 -10.21 11.40 -10.48
C TRP A 436 -11.23 11.97 -11.43
N TRP A 437 -12.50 11.59 -11.30
CA TRP A 437 -13.54 12.03 -12.22
C TRP A 437 -13.67 13.56 -12.24
N GLU A 438 -13.66 14.21 -11.08
CA GLU A 438 -13.87 15.65 -11.03
C GLU A 438 -12.63 16.44 -11.47
N PHE A 439 -11.43 16.02 -11.07
CA PHE A 439 -10.23 16.86 -11.17
C PHE A 439 -9.16 16.34 -12.14
N GLU A 440 -9.09 15.04 -12.41
CA GLU A 440 -7.98 14.45 -13.18
C GLU A 440 -8.39 13.89 -14.54
N ALA A 441 -9.59 13.32 -14.68
CA ALA A 441 -10.06 12.70 -15.92
C ALA A 441 -10.17 13.75 -17.03
N GLY A 442 -9.41 13.55 -18.11
CA GLY A 442 -9.29 14.41 -19.27
C GLY A 442 -8.35 15.61 -19.08
N THR A 443 -7.36 15.47 -18.21
CA THR A 443 -6.31 16.47 -17.97
C THR A 443 -4.93 15.85 -18.15
N VAL A 444 -3.91 16.70 -18.31
CA VAL A 444 -2.50 16.30 -18.27
C VAL A 444 -1.81 16.84 -17.01
N ASP A 445 -0.76 16.17 -16.57
CA ASP A 445 0.05 16.68 -15.46
C ASP A 445 0.83 17.93 -15.88
N ALA A 446 0.71 19.01 -15.13
CA ALA A 446 1.34 20.29 -15.47
C ALA A 446 2.87 20.23 -15.45
N ALA A 447 3.45 19.54 -14.47
CA ALA A 447 4.90 19.44 -14.31
C ALA A 447 5.51 18.56 -15.40
N LEU A 448 4.84 17.46 -15.75
CA LEU A 448 5.23 16.63 -16.89
C LEU A 448 5.18 17.41 -18.19
N PHE A 449 4.05 18.06 -18.48
CA PHE A 449 3.84 18.77 -19.74
C PHE A 449 4.88 19.88 -19.90
N LYS A 450 5.09 20.68 -18.84
CA LYS A 450 6.12 21.71 -18.79
C LYS A 450 7.51 21.16 -19.12
N ARG A 451 7.91 20.04 -18.51
CA ARG A 451 9.23 19.46 -18.77
C ARG A 451 9.39 18.96 -20.20
N LYS A 452 8.38 18.27 -20.73
CA LYS A 452 8.41 17.79 -22.12
C LYS A 452 8.48 18.95 -23.11
N CYS A 453 7.88 20.09 -22.79
CA CYS A 453 8.06 21.33 -23.55
C CYS A 453 9.50 21.86 -23.43
N GLU A 454 10.01 22.01 -22.21
CA GLU A 454 11.35 22.56 -21.95
C GLU A 454 12.46 21.73 -22.59
N SER A 455 12.37 20.40 -22.56
CA SER A 455 13.33 19.50 -23.19
C SER A 455 13.39 19.61 -24.73
N ARG A 456 12.48 20.38 -25.33
CA ARG A 456 12.35 20.62 -26.79
C ARG A 456 12.45 22.11 -27.15
N GLY A 457 12.88 22.93 -26.19
CA GLY A 457 12.95 24.38 -26.35
C GLY A 457 11.59 25.04 -26.61
N ILE A 458 10.50 24.44 -26.12
CA ILE A 458 9.16 25.02 -26.15
C ILE A 458 8.96 25.77 -24.82
N THR A 459 8.71 27.07 -24.88
CA THR A 459 8.35 27.84 -23.68
C THR A 459 6.95 27.45 -23.21
N PHE A 460 6.86 26.77 -22.08
CA PHE A 460 5.58 26.34 -21.51
C PHE A 460 4.64 27.52 -21.25
N GLU A 461 5.13 28.61 -20.66
CA GLU A 461 4.28 29.77 -20.32
C GLU A 461 3.67 30.46 -21.56
N ASP A 462 4.40 30.46 -22.69
CA ASP A 462 3.91 31.04 -23.96
C ASP A 462 2.78 30.20 -24.59
N THR A 463 2.75 28.90 -24.32
CA THR A 463 1.80 27.96 -24.95
C THR A 463 0.65 27.56 -24.02
N LYS A 464 0.86 27.63 -22.69
CA LYS A 464 -0.09 27.18 -21.67
C LYS A 464 -1.48 27.76 -21.85
N ASN A 465 -1.58 29.08 -22.00
CA ASN A 465 -2.88 29.76 -22.10
C ASN A 465 -3.59 29.49 -23.42
N SER A 466 -2.86 29.10 -24.48
CA SER A 466 -3.44 28.70 -25.77
C SER A 466 -3.93 27.26 -25.76
N LEU A 467 -3.31 26.37 -24.97
CA LEU A 467 -3.63 24.95 -24.93
C LEU A 467 -4.65 24.59 -23.85
N PHE A 468 -4.61 25.29 -22.71
CA PHE A 468 -5.33 24.89 -21.51
C PHE A 468 -6.28 25.96 -20.99
N ASP A 469 -7.39 25.50 -20.42
CA ASP A 469 -8.40 26.31 -19.75
C ASP A 469 -8.03 26.49 -18.28
N PRO A 470 -7.63 27.69 -17.83
CA PRO A 470 -7.23 27.93 -16.45
C PRO A 470 -8.39 27.79 -15.46
N GLU A 471 -9.63 28.04 -15.87
CA GLU A 471 -10.81 27.94 -14.99
C GLU A 471 -11.22 26.49 -14.73
N LYS A 472 -10.78 25.56 -15.58
CA LYS A 472 -11.04 24.11 -15.45
C LYS A 472 -9.78 23.31 -15.07
N SER A 473 -8.67 23.98 -14.77
CA SER A 473 -7.39 23.36 -14.38
C SER A 473 -7.16 23.51 -12.89
N PHE A 474 -7.10 22.39 -12.16
CA PHE A 474 -7.01 22.35 -10.70
C PHE A 474 -5.91 21.41 -10.24
N HIS A 475 -5.34 21.64 -9.06
CA HIS A 475 -4.40 20.72 -8.39
C HIS A 475 -3.22 20.25 -9.27
N GLY A 476 -2.67 21.12 -10.12
CA GLY A 476 -1.58 20.78 -11.03
C GLY A 476 -2.00 19.94 -12.25
N ARG A 477 -3.30 19.83 -12.52
CA ARG A 477 -3.89 19.15 -13.67
C ARG A 477 -4.39 20.17 -14.69
N LEU A 478 -3.89 20.09 -15.93
CA LEU A 478 -4.22 21.01 -17.00
C LEU A 478 -5.33 20.45 -17.88
N ARG A 479 -6.44 21.19 -17.99
CA ARG A 479 -7.58 20.86 -18.86
C ARG A 479 -7.37 21.48 -20.23
N TRP A 480 -7.42 20.66 -21.28
CA TRP A 480 -7.40 21.15 -22.66
C TRP A 480 -8.57 22.10 -22.93
N ARG A 481 -8.33 23.18 -23.67
CA ARG A 481 -9.43 24.00 -24.17
C ARG A 481 -10.22 23.25 -25.24
N GLU A 482 -11.51 23.56 -25.36
CA GLU A 482 -12.41 22.90 -26.31
C GLU A 482 -12.00 23.13 -27.77
N GLU A 483 -11.29 24.24 -28.07
CA GLU A 483 -10.81 24.55 -29.41
C GLU A 483 -9.67 23.64 -29.88
N ILE A 484 -8.97 22.95 -28.97
CA ILE A 484 -7.87 22.01 -29.27
C ILE A 484 -8.46 20.64 -29.58
N ASP A 485 -9.24 20.53 -30.65
CA ASP A 485 -10.00 19.34 -31.03
C ASP A 485 -9.25 18.35 -31.94
N SER A 486 -8.01 18.66 -32.30
CA SER A 486 -7.22 17.89 -33.26
C SER A 486 -5.72 17.99 -33.00
N VAL A 487 -5.00 16.93 -33.37
CA VAL A 487 -3.52 16.89 -33.29
C VAL A 487 -2.91 18.03 -34.11
N GLN A 488 -3.51 18.37 -35.26
CA GLN A 488 -3.03 19.44 -36.13
C GLN A 488 -3.04 20.81 -35.43
N LYS A 489 -4.06 21.11 -34.61
CA LYS A 489 -4.10 22.35 -33.82
C LYS A 489 -3.06 22.36 -32.71
N LEU A 490 -2.87 21.23 -32.03
CA LEU A 490 -1.81 21.07 -31.03
C LEU A 490 -0.43 21.35 -31.64
N VAL A 491 -0.12 20.71 -32.78
CA VAL A 491 1.14 20.88 -33.54
C VAL A 491 1.33 22.35 -33.95
N MET A 492 0.28 23.01 -34.45
CA MET A 492 0.32 24.41 -34.86
C MET A 492 0.68 25.34 -33.69
N ILE A 493 0.12 25.11 -32.50
CA ILE A 493 0.39 25.93 -31.31
C ILE A 493 1.80 25.66 -30.76
N LEU A 494 2.22 24.40 -30.72
CA LEU A 494 3.55 24.01 -30.22
C LEU A 494 4.68 24.39 -31.18
N LYS A 495 4.39 24.65 -32.45
CA LYS A 495 5.36 25.07 -33.49
C LYS A 495 6.55 24.10 -33.58
N ARG A 496 6.26 22.79 -33.56
CA ARG A 496 7.23 21.70 -33.72
C ARG A 496 6.66 20.60 -34.62
N PRO A 497 7.49 19.92 -35.42
CA PRO A 497 7.07 18.76 -36.20
C PRO A 497 6.53 17.63 -35.32
N GLU A 498 5.55 16.85 -35.81
CA GLU A 498 4.90 15.77 -35.05
C GLU A 498 5.89 14.77 -34.44
N HIS A 499 6.91 14.36 -35.20
CA HIS A 499 7.91 13.39 -34.74
C HIS A 499 8.74 13.89 -33.54
N GLU A 500 8.91 15.20 -33.38
CA GLU A 500 9.61 15.79 -32.24
C GLU A 500 8.76 15.82 -30.98
N ILE A 501 7.42 15.86 -31.11
CA ILE A 501 6.46 16.00 -30.01
C ILE A 501 5.52 14.80 -29.85
N ALA A 502 5.92 13.62 -30.34
CA ALA A 502 5.09 12.42 -30.36
C ALA A 502 4.55 12.03 -28.96
N ASP A 503 5.33 12.27 -27.89
CA ASP A 503 4.92 12.04 -26.52
C ASP A 503 3.90 13.07 -25.99
N LEU A 504 3.98 14.34 -26.42
CA LEU A 504 2.95 15.35 -26.14
C LEU A 504 1.66 15.05 -26.89
N ILE A 505 1.76 14.53 -28.12
CA ILE A 505 0.62 14.03 -28.90
C ILE A 505 -0.03 12.84 -28.20
N ASP A 506 0.76 11.88 -27.70
CA ASP A 506 0.26 10.73 -26.94
C ASP A 506 -0.48 11.17 -25.67
N LEU A 507 0.07 12.13 -24.90
CA LEU A 507 -0.61 12.72 -23.75
C LEU A 507 -1.95 13.36 -24.12
N TYR A 508 -1.99 14.10 -25.23
CA TYR A 508 -3.22 14.68 -25.75
C TYR A 508 -4.23 13.59 -26.13
N LEU A 509 -3.85 12.60 -26.94
CA LEU A 509 -4.76 11.52 -27.37
C LEU A 509 -5.28 10.65 -26.21
N GLY A 510 -4.47 10.45 -25.17
CA GLY A 510 -4.83 9.68 -23.99
C GLY A 510 -5.76 10.41 -23.01
N SER A 511 -5.79 11.74 -23.04
CA SER A 511 -6.58 12.58 -22.13
C SER A 511 -7.75 13.29 -22.82
N TRP A 512 -7.63 13.62 -24.11
CA TRP A 512 -8.70 14.26 -24.86
C TRP A 512 -9.94 13.37 -24.92
N HIS A 513 -11.10 13.91 -24.53
CA HIS A 513 -12.37 13.19 -24.40
C HIS A 513 -12.33 11.94 -23.51
N GLU A 514 -11.39 11.83 -22.57
CA GLU A 514 -11.29 10.68 -21.65
C GLU A 514 -12.62 10.45 -20.89
N LYS A 515 -13.26 11.51 -20.39
CA LYS A 515 -14.57 11.42 -19.72
C LYS A 515 -15.65 10.84 -20.65
N ASN A 516 -15.68 11.21 -21.93
CA ASN A 516 -16.63 10.66 -22.91
C ASN A 516 -16.39 9.17 -23.13
N LYS A 517 -15.12 8.76 -23.30
CA LYS A 517 -14.75 7.35 -23.48
C LYS A 517 -15.15 6.53 -22.25
N PHE A 518 -14.88 7.05 -21.06
CA PHE A 518 -15.25 6.37 -19.82
C PHE A 518 -16.77 6.28 -19.62
N TRP A 519 -17.51 7.37 -19.89
CA TRP A 519 -18.97 7.39 -19.82
C TRP A 519 -19.62 6.34 -20.74
N LYS A 520 -19.10 6.22 -21.97
CA LYS A 520 -19.50 5.19 -22.93
C LYS A 520 -19.13 3.78 -22.45
N PHE A 521 -17.92 3.59 -21.90
CA PHE A 521 -17.47 2.33 -21.31
C PHE A 521 -18.39 1.84 -20.17
N LEU A 522 -18.92 2.77 -19.37
CA LEU A 522 -19.89 2.48 -18.32
C LEU A 522 -21.32 2.24 -18.82
N GLU A 523 -21.56 2.43 -20.12
CA GLU A 523 -22.88 2.33 -20.77
C GLU A 523 -23.91 3.28 -20.12
N LEU A 524 -23.46 4.49 -19.76
CA LEU A 524 -24.35 5.53 -19.25
C LEU A 524 -25.01 6.31 -20.40
N PRO A 525 -26.31 6.65 -20.28
CA PRO A 525 -27.02 7.37 -21.33
C PRO A 525 -26.63 8.85 -21.39
N GLY A 526 -26.82 9.46 -22.55
CA GLY A 526 -26.61 10.91 -22.75
C GLY A 526 -25.14 11.35 -22.65
N PRO A 527 -24.89 12.68 -22.67
CA PRO A 527 -23.56 13.22 -22.44
C PRO A 527 -23.12 13.03 -20.97
N PHE A 528 -21.81 12.97 -20.76
CA PHE A 528 -21.27 12.92 -19.40
C PHE A 528 -21.57 14.19 -18.62
N LYS A 529 -21.53 14.09 -17.30
CA LYS A 529 -21.62 15.23 -16.38
C LYS A 529 -20.26 15.51 -15.75
N GLU A 530 -19.90 16.78 -15.60
CA GLU A 530 -18.60 17.15 -15.03
C GLU A 530 -18.44 16.70 -13.58
N LYS A 531 -19.50 16.85 -12.78
CA LYS A 531 -19.54 16.41 -11.39
C LYS A 531 -19.84 14.93 -11.26
N SER A 532 -19.27 14.30 -10.25
CA SER A 532 -19.57 12.89 -9.97
C SER A 532 -21.04 12.74 -9.54
N SER A 533 -21.59 11.54 -9.77
CA SER A 533 -22.94 11.20 -9.34
C SER A 533 -22.97 9.76 -8.81
N LEU A 534 -23.96 9.46 -7.97
CA LEU A 534 -24.15 8.12 -7.44
C LEU A 534 -24.24 7.04 -8.53
N GLN A 535 -24.91 7.34 -9.64
CA GLN A 535 -25.01 6.38 -10.76
C GLN A 535 -23.66 6.12 -11.42
N LEU A 536 -22.82 7.15 -11.56
CA LEU A 536 -21.47 7.01 -12.10
C LEU A 536 -20.63 6.09 -11.21
N VAL A 537 -20.58 6.38 -9.90
CA VAL A 537 -19.82 5.58 -8.91
C VAL A 537 -20.30 4.12 -8.90
N LYS A 538 -21.62 3.91 -8.83
CA LYS A 538 -22.23 2.57 -8.86
C LYS A 538 -21.86 1.80 -10.11
N LYS A 539 -21.90 2.43 -11.29
CA LYS A 539 -21.53 1.79 -12.56
C LYS A 539 -20.04 1.48 -12.65
N ALA A 540 -19.17 2.37 -12.17
CA ALA A 540 -17.73 2.14 -12.12
C ALA A 540 -17.38 0.94 -11.22
N LEU A 541 -17.91 0.90 -9.99
CA LEU A 541 -17.75 -0.21 -9.06
C LEU A 541 -18.28 -1.54 -9.63
N LEU A 542 -19.45 -1.50 -10.29
CA LEU A 542 -20.02 -2.67 -10.94
C LEU A 542 -19.12 -3.17 -12.08
N LYS A 543 -18.65 -2.28 -12.98
CA LYS A 543 -17.76 -2.65 -14.09
C LYS A 543 -16.42 -3.22 -13.58
N ALA A 544 -15.83 -2.60 -12.55
CA ALA A 544 -14.60 -3.12 -11.92
C ALA A 544 -14.82 -4.50 -11.28
N SER A 545 -16.01 -4.74 -10.71
CA SER A 545 -16.38 -6.04 -10.15
C SER A 545 -16.73 -7.08 -11.22
N GLN A 546 -17.18 -6.69 -12.40
CA GLN A 546 -17.53 -7.62 -13.49
C GLN A 546 -16.32 -8.16 -14.27
N THR A 547 -15.11 -7.66 -13.99
CA THR A 547 -13.88 -8.06 -14.68
C THR A 547 -13.60 -9.56 -14.61
N ALA A 548 -12.76 -10.01 -15.54
CA ALA A 548 -12.19 -11.36 -15.53
C ALA A 548 -11.14 -11.56 -14.43
N SER A 549 -10.68 -10.52 -13.75
CA SER A 549 -9.72 -10.60 -12.63
C SER A 549 -10.19 -11.54 -11.52
N ILE A 550 -9.32 -12.37 -10.97
CA ILE A 550 -9.65 -13.26 -9.85
C ILE A 550 -10.09 -12.46 -8.62
N PHE A 551 -9.48 -11.29 -8.37
CA PHE A 551 -9.87 -10.38 -7.28
C PHE A 551 -10.38 -9.04 -7.79
N SER A 552 -11.30 -8.43 -7.04
CA SER A 552 -11.73 -7.05 -7.20
C SER A 552 -11.67 -6.37 -5.82
N VAL A 553 -10.70 -5.50 -5.62
CA VAL A 553 -10.45 -4.85 -4.32
C VAL A 553 -10.51 -3.34 -4.52
N GLN A 554 -11.39 -2.67 -3.80
CA GLN A 554 -11.60 -1.23 -3.96
C GLN A 554 -11.23 -0.51 -2.67
N LEU A 555 -10.73 0.73 -2.78
CA LEU A 555 -10.52 1.57 -1.60
C LEU A 555 -11.82 1.69 -0.81
N LEU A 556 -11.72 1.70 0.51
CA LEU A 556 -12.87 1.92 1.38
C LEU A 556 -13.62 3.21 1.03
N GLN A 557 -12.89 4.26 0.64
CA GLN A 557 -13.43 5.56 0.22
C GLN A 557 -14.29 5.44 -1.04
N ASP A 558 -13.91 4.58 -2.00
CA ASP A 558 -14.66 4.36 -3.22
C ASP A 558 -15.97 3.58 -2.94
N TRP A 559 -15.94 2.61 -2.02
CA TRP A 559 -17.16 1.94 -1.54
C TRP A 559 -18.11 2.91 -0.82
N LEU A 560 -17.57 3.72 0.09
CA LEU A 560 -18.36 4.66 0.88
C LEU A 560 -18.90 5.84 0.05
N SER A 561 -18.30 6.11 -1.12
CA SER A 561 -18.80 7.11 -2.08
C SER A 561 -20.18 6.77 -2.68
N LEU A 562 -20.72 5.58 -2.42
CA LEU A 562 -22.12 5.26 -2.71
C LEU A 562 -23.11 5.96 -1.77
N ASP A 563 -22.65 6.52 -0.65
CA ASP A 563 -23.51 7.21 0.31
C ASP A 563 -23.41 8.73 0.08
N PRO A 564 -24.53 9.44 -0.16
CA PRO A 564 -24.50 10.89 -0.38
C PRO A 564 -23.91 11.70 0.79
N SER A 565 -23.90 11.17 2.02
CA SER A 565 -23.24 11.83 3.15
C SER A 565 -21.70 11.82 3.04
N PHE A 566 -21.15 11.03 2.12
CA PHE A 566 -19.76 11.02 1.72
C PHE A 566 -19.50 11.86 0.45
N ALA A 567 -20.45 12.73 0.05
CA ALA A 567 -20.22 13.80 -0.93
C ALA A 567 -19.39 14.94 -0.31
N VAL A 568 -18.24 14.57 0.24
CA VAL A 568 -17.20 15.47 0.74
C VAL A 568 -16.25 15.84 -0.40
N ASP A 569 -15.39 16.84 -0.20
CA ASP A 569 -14.35 17.17 -1.17
C ASP A 569 -13.42 15.96 -1.35
N SER A 570 -13.64 15.22 -2.44
CA SER A 570 -12.95 13.96 -2.74
C SER A 570 -11.44 14.10 -2.90
N TRP A 571 -10.94 15.32 -3.08
CA TRP A 571 -9.51 15.61 -3.08
C TRP A 571 -8.90 15.58 -1.67
N GLN A 572 -9.65 16.02 -0.65
CA GLN A 572 -9.18 16.07 0.75
C GLN A 572 -9.07 14.69 1.40
N PHE A 573 -9.72 13.68 0.85
CA PHE A 573 -9.68 12.29 1.35
C PHE A 573 -8.63 11.43 0.64
N ARG A 574 -7.80 12.03 -0.21
CA ARG A 574 -6.66 11.32 -0.81
C ARG A 574 -5.72 10.83 0.29
N ILE A 575 -5.35 9.55 0.22
CA ILE A 575 -4.48 8.92 1.22
C ILE A 575 -3.05 9.40 1.06
N ASN A 576 -2.54 9.40 -0.17
CA ASN A 576 -1.18 9.81 -0.48
C ASN A 576 -1.10 10.51 -1.84
N VAL A 577 -0.22 11.52 -1.92
CA VAL A 577 0.29 12.07 -3.18
C VAL A 577 1.75 11.66 -3.30
N PRO A 578 2.08 10.69 -4.19
CA PRO A 578 3.46 10.24 -4.36
C PRO A 578 4.40 11.39 -4.72
N GLY A 579 5.64 11.33 -4.24
CA GLY A 579 6.64 12.40 -4.42
C GLY A 579 6.40 13.67 -3.60
N SER A 580 5.38 13.71 -2.74
CA SER A 580 5.09 14.83 -1.83
C SER A 580 5.41 14.47 -0.38
N MET A 581 5.83 15.48 0.39
CA MET A 581 6.07 15.40 1.84
C MET A 581 4.99 16.17 2.64
N ASP A 582 3.83 16.42 2.04
CA ASP A 582 2.69 17.12 2.66
C ASP A 582 2.21 16.37 3.91
N GLU A 583 1.99 17.10 5.02
CA GLU A 583 1.52 16.57 6.30
C GLU A 583 0.14 15.87 6.21
N ARG A 584 -0.60 16.10 5.13
CA ARG A 584 -1.88 15.43 4.86
C ARG A 584 -1.70 14.01 4.32
N ASN A 585 -0.52 13.66 3.80
CA ASN A 585 -0.25 12.28 3.39
C ASN A 585 -0.37 11.36 4.60
N TRP A 586 -0.96 10.20 4.37
CA TRP A 586 -1.20 9.14 5.35
C TRP A 586 -2.09 9.54 6.53
N SER A 587 -2.61 10.76 6.60
CA SER A 587 -3.41 11.20 7.76
C SER A 587 -4.92 11.18 7.50
N ALA A 588 -5.38 10.98 6.27
CA ALA A 588 -6.80 10.98 5.94
C ALA A 588 -7.59 9.93 6.75
N ARG A 589 -8.67 10.36 7.40
CA ARG A 589 -9.59 9.50 8.14
C ARG A 589 -10.94 9.40 7.46
N ILE A 590 -11.57 8.23 7.52
CA ILE A 590 -12.97 8.11 7.07
C ILE A 590 -13.89 8.95 7.97
N PRO A 591 -14.93 9.62 7.43
CA PRO A 591 -15.78 10.52 8.22
C PRO A 591 -16.85 9.80 9.08
N LYS A 592 -16.80 8.47 9.21
CA LYS A 592 -17.76 7.66 9.98
C LYS A 592 -17.04 6.58 10.76
N SER A 593 -17.47 6.34 11.99
CA SER A 593 -16.99 5.20 12.78
C SER A 593 -17.42 3.88 12.16
N LEU A 594 -16.72 2.79 12.48
CA LEU A 594 -17.08 1.44 12.05
C LEU A 594 -18.50 1.04 12.51
N GLU A 595 -18.96 1.53 13.67
CA GLU A 595 -20.33 1.35 14.14
C GLU A 595 -21.36 2.03 13.23
N GLU A 596 -21.05 3.23 12.73
CA GLU A 596 -21.91 3.99 11.83
C GLU A 596 -21.90 3.39 10.42
N MET A 597 -20.74 2.95 9.92
CA MET A 597 -20.62 2.28 8.62
C MET A 597 -21.54 1.06 8.50
N LYS A 598 -21.65 0.25 9.56
CA LYS A 598 -22.54 -0.92 9.58
C LYS A 598 -24.02 -0.57 9.42
N LYS A 599 -24.43 0.68 9.67
CA LYS A 599 -25.81 1.15 9.60
C LYS A 599 -26.15 1.86 8.29
N LEU A 600 -25.16 2.09 7.42
CA LEU A 600 -25.39 2.79 6.15
C LEU A 600 -26.30 1.96 5.25
N SER A 601 -27.26 2.63 4.61
CA SER A 601 -28.20 2.00 3.68
C SER A 601 -27.50 1.42 2.43
N ILE A 602 -26.31 1.95 2.09
CA ILE A 602 -25.50 1.49 0.96
C ILE A 602 -24.99 0.07 1.10
N ASN A 603 -24.99 -0.52 2.31
CA ASN A 603 -24.47 -1.88 2.52
C ASN A 603 -25.23 -2.92 1.67
N HIS A 604 -26.53 -2.69 1.43
CA HIS A 604 -27.33 -3.52 0.52
C HIS A 604 -26.91 -3.35 -0.95
N GLU A 605 -26.58 -2.13 -1.36
CA GLU A 605 -26.12 -1.82 -2.71
C GLU A 605 -24.75 -2.45 -2.98
N ILE A 606 -23.81 -2.35 -2.04
CA ILE A 606 -22.50 -3.03 -2.12
C ILE A 606 -22.68 -4.54 -2.27
N ARG A 607 -23.55 -5.15 -1.45
CA ARG A 607 -23.88 -6.58 -1.55
C ARG A 607 -24.49 -6.93 -2.91
N THR A 608 -25.34 -6.05 -3.45
CA THR A 608 -25.95 -6.24 -4.78
C THR A 608 -24.89 -6.24 -5.88
N ILE A 609 -23.96 -5.28 -5.88
CA ILE A 609 -22.84 -5.23 -6.81
C ILE A 609 -22.01 -6.53 -6.75
N ASN A 610 -21.63 -6.96 -5.54
CA ASN A 610 -20.85 -8.18 -5.32
C ASN A 610 -21.60 -9.44 -5.78
N THR A 611 -22.92 -9.49 -5.59
CA THR A 611 -23.76 -10.60 -6.02
C THR A 611 -23.88 -10.64 -7.54
N GLN A 612 -24.19 -9.51 -8.19
CA GLN A 612 -24.29 -9.40 -9.66
C GLN A 612 -22.98 -9.76 -10.36
N ALA A 613 -21.84 -9.46 -9.74
CA ALA A 613 -20.51 -9.78 -10.24
C ALA A 613 -20.07 -11.25 -10.03
N ASN A 614 -20.88 -12.07 -9.35
CA ASN A 614 -20.53 -13.42 -8.88
C ASN A 614 -19.26 -13.44 -8.00
N ARG A 615 -19.14 -12.46 -7.10
CA ARG A 615 -18.02 -12.32 -6.15
C ARG A 615 -18.42 -12.43 -4.69
N HIS A 616 -19.72 -12.59 -4.42
CA HIS A 616 -20.23 -12.72 -3.06
C HIS A 616 -19.71 -14.00 -2.38
N SER A 617 -19.33 -13.90 -1.12
CA SER A 617 -19.07 -15.07 -0.28
C SER A 617 -20.37 -15.61 0.31
N GLU A 618 -20.64 -16.92 0.18
CA GLU A 618 -21.70 -17.63 0.92
C GLU A 618 -21.32 -17.80 2.42
N ALA A 619 -20.88 -16.72 3.09
CA ALA A 619 -20.53 -16.75 4.51
C ALA A 619 -21.77 -16.81 5.44
N GLU A 620 -22.96 -16.53 4.89
CA GLU A 620 -24.22 -16.86 5.56
C GLU A 620 -24.54 -18.34 5.33
N GLY A 621 -24.42 -19.13 6.40
CA GLY A 621 -24.66 -20.56 6.37
C GLY A 621 -25.99 -20.90 5.70
N ARG A 622 -25.95 -21.83 4.75
CA ARG A 622 -27.08 -22.73 4.51
C ARG A 622 -27.33 -23.42 5.86
N ARG A 623 -28.36 -22.97 6.59
CA ARG A 623 -29.11 -23.88 7.45
C ARG A 623 -29.72 -24.89 6.49
N ILE A 624 -29.05 -26.04 6.36
CA ILE A 624 -29.69 -27.27 5.88
C ILE A 624 -30.59 -27.77 7.01
#